data_AF-J9WEC6-F1
#
_entry.id   AF-J9WEC6-F1
#
_cell.length_a   1.000
_cell.length_b   1.000
_cell.length_c   1.000
_cell.angle_alpha   90.00
_cell.angle_beta   90.00
_cell.angle_gamma   90.00
#
_symmetry.space_group_name_H-M   'P 1'
#
loop_
_entity.id
_entity.type
_entity.pdbx_description
1 polymer ?
#
loop_
_entity_poly.entity_id
_entity_poly.type
_entity_poly.pdbx_seq_one_letter_code
_entity_poly.pdbx_strand_id
1 'polypeptide(L)'
;MNGFMRGPQLAELLGRSARAAFDDLERLDPDTLLSENLDVLVHGLLARHVPEPVSVDWTAVSGTPVQETTIERTTMEFGERRDHRIPGSRITISWPLTGTAEILRRQASQFTLGPDRGTIRDDSLQLEIESPELSTEFVERQMAELRTDVDRRIEWANHDVALHRTAMERELKQAAKARRARIIENRRISSALKIPITPTGVQRPPVPARRRQVPLQQRRASAEFTPEPVLDEAIYQDILDVVENWARSLERTCTPPIRALGEEALRDLLLGTLNGYWQGAAGGEVFNGEGKTDILIREDGRNAFIAECKVWGGASRATAALDQLLSYLVWRDTKAALIVFIKNAKPSDIIGRLHQAAREHPRHLLTVDAADAERRADYVFSADDGDRRIELAVIPVVLRGDAA
;
A
#
# COMPACT_ATOMS: atom_id res chain seq x y z
N MET A 1 12.00 -37.82 -11.72
CA MET A 1 12.89 -37.53 -10.52
C MET A 1 13.82 -36.35 -10.84
N ASN A 2 13.18 -35.23 -10.93
CA ASN A 2 13.70 -33.87 -11.23
C ASN A 2 14.73 -33.44 -10.19
N GLY A 3 15.90 -34.05 -10.20
CA GLY A 3 17.17 -33.62 -9.56
C GLY A 3 17.43 -32.13 -9.76
N PHE A 4 17.05 -31.19 -8.78
CA PHE A 4 17.24 -29.80 -8.32
C PHE A 4 18.56 -29.22 -8.83
N MET A 5 19.35 -30.07 -9.83
CA MET A 5 20.57 -29.41 -10.34
C MET A 5 20.37 -28.96 -11.79
N ARG A 6 18.94 -28.89 -12.24
CA ARG A 6 18.64 -28.37 -13.59
C ARG A 6 17.29 -27.66 -13.59
N GLY A 7 16.81 -27.28 -12.37
CA GLY A 7 15.47 -26.65 -12.37
C GLY A 7 15.58 -25.15 -12.74
N PRO A 8 14.49 -24.55 -13.36
CA PRO A 8 14.48 -23.15 -13.79
C PRO A 8 14.97 -22.20 -12.69
N GLN A 9 15.80 -21.21 -13.11
CA GLN A 9 16.41 -20.21 -12.20
C GLN A 9 15.31 -19.38 -11.52
N LEU A 10 15.57 -19.15 -10.19
CA LEU A 10 14.63 -18.31 -9.42
C LEU A 10 14.50 -16.93 -10.09
N ALA A 11 15.52 -16.49 -10.74
CA ALA A 11 15.48 -15.19 -11.43
C ALA A 11 14.40 -15.17 -12.52
N GLU A 12 14.26 -16.27 -13.17
CA GLU A 12 13.20 -16.34 -14.22
C GLU A 12 11.80 -16.15 -13.61
N LEU A 13 11.56 -16.81 -12.52
CA LEU A 13 10.24 -16.64 -11.86
C LEU A 13 10.06 -15.18 -11.43
N LEU A 14 11.13 -14.62 -10.89
CA LEU A 14 11.00 -13.23 -10.42
C LEU A 14 10.82 -12.28 -11.60
N GLY A 15 11.51 -12.61 -12.69
CA GLY A 15 11.30 -11.81 -13.91
C GLY A 15 9.84 -11.87 -14.41
N ARG A 16 9.32 -13.04 -14.49
CA ARG A 16 7.91 -13.19 -14.93
C ARG A 16 6.96 -12.43 -13.99
N SER A 17 7.21 -12.54 -12.70
CA SER A 17 6.35 -11.80 -11.74
C SER A 17 6.46 -10.29 -11.96
N ALA A 18 7.67 -9.88 -12.30
CA ALA A 18 7.84 -8.43 -12.56
C ALA A 18 7.04 -7.99 -13.80
N ARG A 19 7.15 -8.75 -14.80
CA ARG A 19 6.40 -8.40 -16.03
C ARG A 19 4.89 -8.37 -15.77
N ALA A 20 4.45 -9.30 -15.05
CA ALA A 20 3.00 -9.33 -14.74
C ALA A 20 2.59 -8.10 -13.93
N ALA A 21 3.44 -7.73 -13.00
CA ALA A 21 3.10 -6.55 -12.19
C ALA A 21 3.04 -5.29 -13.06
N PHE A 22 3.98 -5.15 -13.96
CA PHE A 22 3.96 -3.95 -14.83
C PHE A 22 2.78 -3.99 -15.80
N ASP A 23 2.51 -5.15 -16.28
CA ASP A 23 1.32 -5.25 -17.16
C ASP A 23 0.05 -4.86 -16.38
N ASP A 24 0.00 -5.33 -15.16
CA ASP A 24 -1.19 -4.97 -14.35
C ASP A 24 -1.24 -3.46 -14.10
N LEU A 25 -0.08 -2.90 -13.85
CA LEU A 25 -0.05 -1.43 -13.68
C LEU A 25 -0.56 -0.72 -14.94
N GLU A 26 -0.21 -1.24 -16.09
CA GLU A 26 -0.63 -0.58 -17.35
C GLU A 26 -2.13 -0.74 -17.58
N ARG A 27 -2.70 -1.74 -17.05
CA ARG A 27 -4.15 -1.98 -17.30
C ARG A 27 -5.00 -1.30 -16.23
N LEU A 28 -4.28 -0.75 -15.29
CA LEU A 28 -5.07 -0.10 -14.24
C LEU A 28 -5.87 1.09 -14.80
N ASP A 29 -7.11 1.11 -14.29
CA ASP A 29 -7.98 2.22 -14.72
C ASP A 29 -7.32 3.58 -14.40
N PRO A 30 -7.24 4.44 -15.44
CA PRO A 30 -6.58 5.74 -15.31
C PRO A 30 -7.16 6.55 -14.13
N ASP A 31 -8.44 6.37 -13.85
CA ASP A 31 -9.04 7.12 -12.71
C ASP A 31 -8.54 6.57 -11.37
N THR A 32 -8.32 5.35 -11.27
CA THR A 32 -7.76 4.74 -10.05
C THR A 32 -6.31 5.17 -9.83
N LEU A 33 -5.54 5.19 -10.95
CA LEU A 33 -4.13 5.63 -10.85
C LEU A 33 -4.03 7.10 -10.43
N LEU A 34 -5.03 7.90 -10.81
CA LEU A 34 -4.95 9.34 -10.48
C LEU A 34 -5.48 9.60 -9.08
N SER A 35 -6.31 8.69 -8.60
CA SER A 35 -6.99 8.99 -7.32
C SER A 35 -6.28 8.26 -6.17
N GLU A 36 -5.49 7.20 -6.46
CA GLU A 36 -4.93 6.36 -5.38
C GLU A 36 -3.47 6.75 -5.13
N ASN A 37 -2.90 6.58 -3.85
CA ASN A 37 -1.46 6.78 -3.52
C ASN A 37 -0.58 5.74 -4.24
N LEU A 38 0.43 6.31 -4.74
CA LEU A 38 1.29 5.43 -5.58
C LEU A 38 1.95 4.34 -4.72
N ASP A 39 2.18 4.75 -3.48
CA ASP A 39 2.82 3.73 -2.61
C ASP A 39 1.86 2.59 -2.28
N VAL A 40 0.65 2.86 -2.16
CA VAL A 40 -0.35 1.80 -1.88
C VAL A 40 -0.57 0.94 -3.13
N LEU A 41 -0.68 1.59 -4.15
CA LEU A 41 -0.86 0.83 -5.41
C LEU A 41 0.32 -0.10 -5.67
N VAL A 42 1.47 0.48 -5.40
CA VAL A 42 2.69 -0.33 -5.69
C VAL A 42 2.77 -1.48 -4.69
N HIS A 43 2.47 -1.14 -3.44
CA HIS A 43 2.48 -2.24 -2.47
C HIS A 43 1.48 -3.34 -2.85
N GLY A 44 0.24 -2.98 -3.24
CA GLY A 44 -0.75 -3.98 -3.70
C GLY A 44 -0.24 -4.82 -4.88
N LEU A 45 0.43 -4.14 -5.76
CA LEU A 45 0.91 -4.87 -6.95
C LEU A 45 2.05 -5.84 -6.57
N LEU A 46 2.82 -5.41 -5.63
CA LEU A 46 3.92 -6.29 -5.19
C LEU A 46 3.36 -7.48 -4.41
N ALA A 47 2.40 -7.21 -3.56
CA ALA A 47 1.79 -8.29 -2.76
C ALA A 47 1.11 -9.33 -3.65
N ARG A 48 0.60 -8.91 -4.74
CA ARG A 48 -0.16 -9.83 -5.61
C ARG A 48 0.80 -10.65 -6.49
N HIS A 49 1.90 -10.00 -6.83
CA HIS A 49 2.63 -10.69 -7.93
C HIS A 49 3.97 -11.22 -7.41
N VAL A 50 4.50 -10.62 -6.33
CA VAL A 50 5.83 -11.05 -5.88
C VAL A 50 5.66 -12.19 -4.85
N PRO A 51 6.46 -13.24 -5.02
CA PRO A 51 6.36 -14.37 -4.10
C PRO A 51 6.75 -13.97 -2.66
N GLU A 52 6.00 -14.64 -1.71
CA GLU A 52 6.30 -14.38 -0.28
C GLU A 52 7.49 -15.22 0.20
N PRO A 53 8.19 -14.64 1.15
CA PRO A 53 9.33 -15.39 1.69
C PRO A 53 8.88 -16.72 2.32
N VAL A 54 9.75 -17.72 2.09
CA VAL A 54 9.35 -19.08 2.50
C VAL A 54 10.08 -19.41 3.81
N SER A 55 9.27 -20.12 4.71
CA SER A 55 9.89 -20.64 5.96
C SER A 55 9.36 -22.04 6.28
N VAL A 56 10.20 -22.77 7.01
CA VAL A 56 9.79 -24.14 7.39
C VAL A 56 9.64 -24.18 8.92
N ASP A 57 8.50 -24.73 9.31
CA ASP A 57 8.31 -24.96 10.76
C ASP A 57 8.90 -26.32 11.19
N TRP A 58 10.08 -26.19 11.83
CA TRP A 58 10.80 -27.46 12.13
C TRP A 58 10.22 -28.10 13.41
N THR A 59 9.38 -27.34 14.13
CA THR A 59 8.82 -27.87 15.40
C THR A 59 7.55 -28.70 15.11
N ALA A 60 7.02 -28.49 13.99
CA ALA A 60 5.77 -29.24 13.68
C ALA A 60 6.09 -30.45 12.80
N VAL A 61 6.85 -31.37 13.34
CA VAL A 61 7.31 -32.53 12.55
C VAL A 61 6.24 -33.63 12.61
N SER A 62 5.99 -34.15 11.35
CA SER A 62 5.06 -35.31 11.28
C SER A 62 5.66 -36.41 10.40
N GLY A 63 5.47 -37.66 10.91
CA GLY A 63 6.03 -38.77 10.11
C GLY A 63 4.98 -39.87 9.90
N THR A 64 5.20 -40.67 8.83
CA THR A 64 4.37 -41.88 8.64
C THR A 64 4.97 -43.06 9.40
N PRO A 65 3.99 -44.04 9.70
CA PRO A 65 4.54 -45.24 10.35
C PRO A 65 5.56 -45.95 9.44
N VAL A 66 6.55 -46.53 10.11
CA VAL A 66 7.59 -47.27 9.35
C VAL A 66 6.94 -48.44 8.62
N GLN A 67 7.25 -48.39 7.25
CA GLN A 67 6.65 -49.47 6.43
C GLN A 67 7.76 -50.31 5.78
N GLU A 68 7.45 -51.67 5.67
CA GLU A 68 8.42 -52.54 4.95
C GLU A 68 8.33 -52.29 3.43
N THR A 69 9.47 -52.06 2.87
CA THR A 69 9.49 -51.87 1.40
C THR A 69 10.71 -52.58 0.79
N THR A 70 10.65 -52.75 -0.57
CA THR A 70 11.79 -53.36 -1.29
C THR A 70 12.67 -52.25 -1.90
N ILE A 71 13.98 -52.34 -1.46
CA ILE A 71 14.93 -51.31 -1.94
C ILE A 71 15.83 -51.92 -3.04
N GLU A 72 16.05 -51.09 -4.11
CA GLU A 72 16.94 -51.57 -5.21
C GLU A 72 18.39 -51.16 -4.91
N ARG A 73 19.18 -52.12 -4.79
CA ARG A 73 20.62 -51.82 -4.55
C ARG A 73 21.47 -52.26 -5.75
N THR A 74 22.23 -51.20 -6.14
CA THR A 74 23.11 -51.54 -7.30
C THR A 74 24.55 -51.76 -6.79
N THR A 75 25.05 -52.96 -7.09
CA THR A 75 26.44 -53.24 -6.68
C THR A 75 27.28 -53.59 -7.92
N MET A 76 28.59 -53.18 -7.80
CA MET A 76 29.51 -53.60 -8.89
C MET A 76 30.15 -54.96 -8.53
N GLU A 77 29.62 -55.91 -9.27
CA GLU A 77 30.24 -57.25 -9.04
C GLU A 77 31.01 -57.69 -10.28
N PHE A 78 32.35 -57.86 -10.03
CA PHE A 78 33.28 -58.28 -11.11
C PHE A 78 33.21 -57.30 -12.29
N GLY A 79 33.11 -56.13 -12.13
CA GLY A 79 33.20 -55.10 -13.19
C GLY A 79 31.86 -54.89 -13.89
N GLU A 80 30.73 -55.69 -13.40
CA GLU A 80 29.41 -55.56 -14.03
C GLU A 80 28.41 -55.03 -12.99
N ARG A 81 27.53 -54.07 -13.56
CA ARG A 81 26.48 -53.46 -12.71
C ARG A 81 25.32 -54.45 -12.52
N ARG A 82 25.19 -54.88 -11.18
CA ARG A 82 24.04 -55.77 -10.89
C ARG A 82 23.07 -55.08 -9.92
N ASP A 83 21.73 -55.23 -10.29
CA ASP A 83 20.69 -54.60 -9.43
C ASP A 83 20.00 -55.68 -8.59
N HIS A 84 20.06 -55.49 -7.22
CA HIS A 84 19.38 -56.43 -6.31
C HIS A 84 18.24 -55.71 -5.58
N ARG A 85 17.16 -56.66 -5.42
CA ARG A 85 16.05 -56.12 -4.59
C ARG A 85 16.14 -56.71 -3.18
N ILE A 86 16.37 -55.80 -2.22
CA ILE A 86 16.48 -56.30 -0.82
C ILE A 86 15.35 -55.67 0.02
N PRO A 87 14.90 -56.50 1.11
CA PRO A 87 13.89 -55.95 2.01
C PRO A 87 14.43 -54.74 2.79
N GLY A 88 13.55 -53.76 2.95
CA GLY A 88 13.96 -52.54 3.70
C GLY A 88 12.74 -51.86 4.33
N SER A 89 13.11 -50.84 5.11
CA SER A 89 12.04 -50.04 5.75
C SER A 89 12.03 -48.61 5.19
N ARG A 90 10.78 -48.08 5.16
CA ARG A 90 10.61 -46.71 4.60
C ARG A 90 9.83 -45.85 5.61
N ILE A 91 10.42 -44.64 5.82
CA ILE A 91 9.68 -43.66 6.65
C ILE A 91 9.72 -42.30 5.96
N THR A 92 8.53 -41.64 6.07
CA THR A 92 8.45 -40.29 5.47
C THR A 92 8.20 -39.26 6.58
N ILE A 93 9.08 -38.33 6.57
CA ILE A 93 8.95 -37.24 7.57
C ILE A 93 8.61 -35.94 6.84
N SER A 94 7.66 -35.22 7.49
CA SER A 94 7.19 -34.02 6.78
C SER A 94 7.17 -32.83 7.74
N TRP A 95 7.53 -31.61 7.11
CA TRP A 95 7.45 -30.34 7.85
C TRP A 95 6.61 -29.34 7.06
N PRO A 96 5.76 -28.66 7.80
CA PRO A 96 4.92 -27.67 7.10
C PRO A 96 5.73 -26.44 6.68
N LEU A 97 5.25 -25.88 5.42
CA LEU A 97 5.93 -24.68 4.89
C LEU A 97 4.95 -23.50 4.92
N THR A 98 5.50 -22.31 5.15
CA THR A 98 4.73 -21.07 4.98
C THR A 98 5.37 -20.19 3.90
N GLY A 99 4.48 -19.52 3.18
CA GLY A 99 4.99 -18.67 2.08
C GLY A 99 4.87 -19.38 0.73
N THR A 100 5.73 -18.86 -0.22
CA THR A 100 5.63 -19.43 -1.59
C THR A 100 6.68 -20.53 -1.74
N ALA A 101 6.19 -21.82 -1.80
CA ALA A 101 7.07 -23.01 -1.81
C ALA A 101 7.84 -23.12 -3.14
N GLU A 102 7.23 -22.59 -4.15
CA GLU A 102 7.85 -22.69 -5.50
C GLU A 102 9.25 -22.06 -5.53
N ILE A 103 9.46 -21.10 -4.60
CA ILE A 103 10.79 -20.44 -4.66
C ILE A 103 11.88 -21.42 -4.21
N LEU A 104 11.55 -22.45 -3.40
CA LEU A 104 12.56 -23.42 -2.93
C LEU A 104 12.77 -24.53 -3.96
N ARG A 105 11.86 -24.60 -4.95
CA ARG A 105 12.05 -25.62 -6.02
C ARG A 105 12.94 -25.08 -7.13
N ARG A 106 13.22 -23.80 -6.97
CA ARG A 106 14.02 -23.21 -8.04
C ARG A 106 15.43 -22.90 -7.51
N GLN A 107 16.30 -22.64 -8.54
CA GLN A 107 17.70 -22.41 -8.13
C GLN A 107 17.94 -20.92 -7.85
N ALA A 108 18.37 -20.65 -6.54
CA ALA A 108 18.67 -19.23 -6.17
C ALA A 108 20.01 -18.80 -6.77
N SER A 109 20.36 -17.52 -6.51
CA SER A 109 21.59 -16.96 -7.10
C SER A 109 22.83 -17.65 -6.49
N GLN A 110 22.60 -18.09 -5.24
CA GLN A 110 23.64 -18.94 -4.63
C GLN A 110 23.13 -20.38 -4.47
N PHE A 111 24.24 -21.37 -4.70
CA PHE A 111 23.74 -22.77 -4.61
C PHE A 111 24.89 -23.66 -4.12
N THR A 112 24.37 -24.81 -3.60
CA THR A 112 25.40 -25.79 -3.22
C THR A 112 25.32 -27.01 -4.13
N LEU A 113 26.61 -27.63 -4.29
CA LEU A 113 26.65 -28.87 -5.11
C LEU A 113 26.51 -30.10 -4.20
N GLY A 114 25.25 -30.39 -3.85
CA GLY A 114 25.02 -31.58 -2.99
C GLY A 114 23.74 -32.32 -3.40
N PRO A 115 23.64 -33.57 -2.93
CA PRO A 115 22.46 -34.34 -3.33
C PRO A 115 21.16 -33.70 -2.80
N ASP A 116 20.23 -33.64 -3.74
CA ASP A 116 18.89 -33.15 -3.31
C ASP A 116 18.33 -34.01 -2.16
N ARG A 117 18.29 -33.10 -1.03
CA ARG A 117 17.77 -33.86 0.13
C ARG A 117 16.33 -33.44 0.42
N GLY A 118 15.38 -34.36 0.05
CA GLY A 118 13.99 -34.05 0.43
C GLY A 118 13.19 -33.51 -0.76
N THR A 119 11.88 -33.70 -0.60
CA THR A 119 10.98 -33.25 -1.67
C THR A 119 10.11 -32.09 -1.14
N ILE A 120 10.13 -30.93 -1.96
CA ILE A 120 9.33 -29.75 -1.53
C ILE A 120 7.94 -29.83 -2.21
N ARG A 121 6.99 -29.87 -1.37
CA ARG A 121 5.59 -29.79 -1.90
C ARG A 121 5.02 -28.40 -1.64
N ASP A 122 3.79 -28.20 -2.08
CA ASP A 122 3.21 -26.84 -1.97
C ASP A 122 3.06 -26.42 -0.50
N ASP A 123 2.88 -27.42 0.37
CA ASP A 123 2.60 -26.97 1.76
C ASP A 123 3.57 -27.65 2.74
N SER A 124 4.43 -28.49 2.13
CA SER A 124 5.25 -29.20 3.15
C SER A 124 6.57 -29.64 2.51
N LEU A 125 7.55 -29.79 3.41
CA LEU A 125 8.82 -30.41 3.05
C LEU A 125 8.87 -31.87 3.54
N GLN A 126 9.27 -32.77 2.48
CA GLN A 126 9.17 -34.20 2.84
C GLN A 126 10.55 -34.86 2.67
N LEU A 127 10.80 -35.61 3.72
CA LEU A 127 12.03 -36.44 3.63
C LEU A 127 11.66 -37.92 3.66
N GLU A 128 12.06 -38.50 2.52
CA GLU A 128 11.80 -39.96 2.46
C GLU A 128 13.11 -40.72 2.68
N ILE A 129 13.04 -41.58 3.74
CA ILE A 129 14.26 -42.36 4.04
C ILE A 129 13.97 -43.86 3.83
N GLU A 130 14.86 -44.45 2.96
CA GLU A 130 14.76 -45.91 2.78
C GLU A 130 16.10 -46.57 3.12
N SER A 131 15.94 -47.57 4.09
CA SER A 131 17.20 -48.25 4.44
C SER A 131 16.90 -49.70 4.85
N PRO A 132 17.93 -50.62 4.52
CA PRO A 132 17.77 -52.03 4.92
C PRO A 132 17.60 -52.17 6.43
N GLU A 133 18.34 -51.25 7.17
CA GLU A 133 18.14 -51.21 8.63
C GLU A 133 18.02 -49.75 9.10
N LEU A 134 16.77 -49.46 9.67
CA LEU A 134 16.55 -48.06 10.12
C LEU A 134 16.96 -47.93 11.59
N SER A 135 17.93 -47.11 11.80
CA SER A 135 18.24 -46.79 13.21
C SER A 135 17.88 -45.33 13.52
N THR A 136 17.55 -45.17 14.80
CA THR A 136 17.20 -43.79 15.22
C THR A 136 18.35 -42.83 14.91
N GLU A 137 19.59 -43.23 15.12
CA GLU A 137 20.76 -42.35 14.85
C GLU A 137 20.85 -41.99 13.37
N PHE A 138 20.56 -42.97 12.56
CA PHE A 138 20.62 -42.72 11.10
C PHE A 138 19.53 -41.73 10.67
N VAL A 139 18.33 -41.90 11.20
CA VAL A 139 17.23 -41.00 10.82
C VAL A 139 17.52 -39.58 11.33
N GLU A 140 18.07 -39.47 12.57
CA GLU A 140 18.37 -38.14 13.13
C GLU A 140 19.48 -37.45 12.34
N ARG A 141 20.44 -38.19 11.95
CA ARG A 141 21.51 -37.60 11.13
C ARG A 141 20.98 -37.09 9.78
N GLN A 142 20.08 -37.89 9.13
CA GLN A 142 19.51 -37.44 7.84
C GLN A 142 18.64 -36.19 8.03
N MET A 143 17.96 -36.15 9.17
CA MET A 143 17.13 -34.95 9.43
C MET A 143 18.03 -33.72 9.62
N ALA A 144 19.10 -33.90 10.37
CA ALA A 144 19.99 -32.75 10.63
C ALA A 144 20.64 -32.25 9.34
N GLU A 145 21.04 -33.17 8.57
CA GLU A 145 21.66 -32.76 7.28
C GLU A 145 20.66 -32.05 6.37
N LEU A 146 19.45 -32.60 6.33
CA LEU A 146 18.41 -31.94 5.52
C LEU A 146 18.14 -30.53 6.05
N ARG A 147 18.09 -30.44 7.34
CA ARG A 147 17.78 -29.13 7.93
C ARG A 147 18.86 -28.10 7.55
N THR A 148 20.07 -28.47 7.71
CA THR A 148 21.16 -27.54 7.37
C THR A 148 21.10 -27.12 5.90
N ASP A 149 20.86 -28.08 5.09
CA ASP A 149 20.80 -27.77 3.65
C ASP A 149 19.60 -26.86 3.32
N VAL A 150 18.42 -27.18 3.84
CA VAL A 150 17.20 -26.43 3.47
C VAL A 150 17.27 -25.02 4.10
N ASP A 151 17.84 -24.90 5.33
CA ASP A 151 17.96 -23.56 5.95
C ASP A 151 18.85 -22.66 5.09
N ARG A 152 19.90 -23.22 4.64
CA ARG A 152 20.77 -22.40 3.76
C ARG A 152 20.04 -21.98 2.48
N ARG A 153 19.35 -22.86 1.98
CA ARG A 153 18.63 -22.54 0.73
C ARG A 153 17.53 -21.51 0.98
N ILE A 154 16.88 -21.64 2.10
CA ILE A 154 15.83 -20.65 2.41
C ILE A 154 16.46 -19.26 2.55
N GLU A 155 17.60 -19.30 3.15
CA GLU A 155 18.26 -18.00 3.30
C GLU A 155 18.61 -17.39 1.94
N TRP A 156 19.20 -18.13 1.12
CA TRP A 156 19.56 -17.60 -0.22
C TRP A 156 18.32 -17.18 -1.00
N ALA A 157 17.34 -18.02 -1.04
CA ALA A 157 16.13 -17.69 -1.83
C ALA A 157 15.45 -16.44 -1.29
N ASN A 158 15.32 -16.37 0.01
CA ASN A 158 14.61 -15.20 0.58
C ASN A 158 15.43 -13.92 0.36
N HIS A 159 16.71 -14.12 0.45
CA HIS A 159 17.54 -12.95 0.14
C HIS A 159 17.32 -12.46 -1.31
N ASP A 160 17.32 -13.33 -2.25
CA ASP A 160 17.08 -12.93 -3.65
C ASP A 160 15.70 -12.30 -3.82
N VAL A 161 14.74 -12.87 -3.17
CA VAL A 161 13.36 -12.30 -3.29
C VAL A 161 13.35 -10.89 -2.69
N ALA A 162 14.01 -10.72 -1.57
CA ALA A 162 14.00 -9.39 -0.94
C ALA A 162 14.68 -8.34 -1.84
N LEU A 163 15.81 -8.74 -2.40
CA LEU A 163 16.50 -7.78 -3.31
C LEU A 163 15.61 -7.45 -4.51
N HIS A 164 15.04 -8.40 -5.02
CA HIS A 164 14.18 -8.16 -6.19
C HIS A 164 12.96 -7.31 -5.80
N ARG A 165 12.41 -7.64 -4.69
CA ARG A 165 11.22 -6.87 -4.25
C ARG A 165 11.56 -5.39 -4.10
N THR A 166 12.68 -5.08 -3.46
CA THR A 166 13.07 -3.67 -3.29
C THR A 166 13.29 -3.00 -4.65
N ALA A 167 14.01 -3.72 -5.54
CA ALA A 167 14.21 -3.16 -6.89
C ALA A 167 12.88 -2.95 -7.62
N MET A 168 11.98 -3.84 -7.47
CA MET A 168 10.68 -3.73 -8.18
C MET A 168 9.86 -2.57 -7.60
N GLU A 169 9.91 -2.49 -6.34
CA GLU A 169 9.17 -1.37 -5.73
C GLU A 169 9.62 -0.03 -6.33
N ARG A 170 10.87 0.17 -6.40
CA ARG A 170 11.38 1.45 -6.97
C ARG A 170 10.96 1.60 -8.43
N GLU A 171 11.13 0.53 -9.20
CA GLU A 171 10.80 0.61 -10.64
C GLU A 171 9.29 0.81 -10.86
N LEU A 172 8.48 0.16 -10.10
CA LEU A 172 7.01 0.31 -10.25
C LEU A 172 6.57 1.72 -9.85
N LYS A 173 7.20 2.19 -8.86
CA LYS A 173 6.82 3.57 -8.45
C LYS A 173 7.14 4.57 -9.56
N GLN A 174 8.30 4.41 -10.10
CA GLN A 174 8.67 5.33 -11.20
C GLN A 174 7.73 5.16 -12.40
N ALA A 175 7.48 3.95 -12.72
CA ALA A 175 6.58 3.70 -13.86
C ALA A 175 5.17 4.25 -13.58
N ALA A 176 4.73 4.08 -12.41
CA ALA A 176 3.38 4.59 -12.07
C ALA A 176 3.36 6.12 -12.14
N LYS A 177 4.41 6.74 -11.62
CA LYS A 177 4.48 8.21 -11.70
C LYS A 177 4.49 8.68 -13.17
N ALA A 178 5.30 8.01 -13.95
CA ALA A 178 5.36 8.38 -15.37
C ALA A 178 4.00 8.20 -16.07
N ARG A 179 3.39 7.16 -15.80
CA ARG A 179 2.08 6.93 -16.44
C ARG A 179 1.05 7.96 -15.96
N ARG A 180 1.09 8.22 -14.72
CA ARG A 180 0.15 9.23 -14.19
C ARG A 180 0.38 10.59 -14.89
N ALA A 181 1.58 10.96 -14.99
CA ALA A 181 1.89 12.22 -15.68
C ALA A 181 1.39 12.21 -17.13
N ARG A 182 1.59 11.08 -17.82
CA ARG A 182 1.10 10.97 -19.22
C ARG A 182 -0.42 11.12 -19.29
N ILE A 183 -1.11 10.55 -18.36
CA ILE A 183 -2.60 10.60 -18.39
C ILE A 183 -3.05 12.04 -18.13
N ILE A 184 -2.38 12.68 -17.22
CA ILE A 184 -2.77 14.07 -16.90
C ILE A 184 -2.52 14.96 -18.13
N GLU A 185 -1.34 14.77 -18.73
CA GLU A 185 -1.03 15.56 -19.95
C GLU A 185 -2.03 15.27 -21.06
N ASN A 186 -2.32 14.02 -21.28
CA ASN A 186 -3.30 13.68 -22.34
C ASN A 186 -4.66 14.33 -22.08
N ARG A 187 -5.01 14.39 -20.80
CA ARG A 187 -6.33 14.99 -20.49
C ARG A 187 -6.29 16.51 -20.69
N ARG A 188 -5.14 17.12 -20.39
CA ARG A 188 -4.98 18.56 -20.62
C ARG A 188 -5.11 18.90 -22.12
N ILE A 189 -4.45 18.14 -22.96
CA ILE A 189 -4.50 18.36 -24.42
C ILE A 189 -5.93 18.16 -24.94
N SER A 190 -6.57 17.12 -24.44
CA SER A 190 -7.97 16.88 -24.89
C SER A 190 -8.88 18.03 -24.47
N SER A 191 -8.65 18.59 -23.29
CA SER A 191 -9.49 19.72 -22.84
C SER A 191 -9.16 21.00 -23.64
N ALA A 192 -7.94 21.12 -24.13
CA ALA A 192 -7.52 22.29 -24.93
C ALA A 192 -8.02 22.16 -26.37
N LEU A 193 -8.28 20.86 -26.77
CA LEU A 193 -8.70 20.68 -28.18
C LEU A 193 -10.24 20.68 -28.27
N LYS A 194 -11.01 21.73 -27.83
CA LYS A 194 -12.47 21.90 -27.97
C LYS A 194 -13.05 20.90 -28.99
N ILE A 195 -12.50 19.70 -29.21
CA ILE A 195 -13.04 18.74 -30.19
C ILE A 195 -13.87 17.70 -29.41
N PRO A 196 -15.17 17.59 -29.62
CA PRO A 196 -16.05 16.59 -29.00
C PRO A 196 -15.51 15.17 -29.19
N ILE A 197 -14.96 14.50 -28.13
CA ILE A 197 -14.39 13.14 -28.15
C ILE A 197 -15.54 12.13 -28.02
N THR A 198 -15.90 11.52 -29.14
CA THR A 198 -16.83 10.37 -29.13
C THR A 198 -16.09 9.12 -28.61
N PRO A 199 -16.52 8.48 -27.53
CA PRO A 199 -15.98 7.22 -27.03
C PRO A 199 -15.92 6.14 -28.12
N THR A 200 -14.73 5.79 -28.51
CA THR A 200 -14.57 4.69 -29.50
C THR A 200 -15.13 3.38 -28.95
N GLY A 201 -16.48 3.11 -29.40
CA GLY A 201 -17.00 1.74 -29.64
C GLY A 201 -18.45 1.81 -30.17
N VAL A 202 -18.60 2.09 -31.50
CA VAL A 202 -19.48 1.73 -32.63
C VAL A 202 -20.91 2.20 -32.33
N GLN A 203 -21.38 3.21 -33.22
CA GLN A 203 -22.28 3.11 -34.39
C GLN A 203 -22.68 4.52 -34.85
N ARG A 204 -21.91 4.86 -35.91
CA ARG A 204 -22.72 5.76 -36.78
C ARG A 204 -23.93 5.02 -37.37
N PRO A 205 -25.15 5.79 -37.57
CA PRO A 205 -25.46 6.38 -38.88
C PRO A 205 -26.44 7.55 -38.76
N PRO A 206 -26.75 8.22 -40.05
CA PRO A 206 -26.53 9.23 -41.08
C PRO A 206 -27.44 10.46 -40.90
N VAL A 207 -26.76 11.60 -40.96
CA VAL A 207 -27.53 12.84 -41.18
C VAL A 207 -28.48 12.66 -42.37
N PRO A 208 -29.84 13.31 -42.32
CA PRO A 208 -30.07 14.65 -42.90
C PRO A 208 -31.20 15.39 -42.18
N ALA A 209 -30.96 16.75 -41.83
CA ALA A 209 -31.56 18.09 -41.82
C ALA A 209 -33.07 18.02 -42.03
N ARG A 210 -33.90 18.20 -40.79
CA ARG A 210 -35.21 18.87 -40.95
C ARG A 210 -35.59 19.56 -39.62
N ARG A 211 -35.39 20.90 -39.62
CA ARG A 211 -35.99 21.95 -38.77
C ARG A 211 -37.51 21.75 -38.62
N ARG A 212 -37.87 21.27 -37.34
CA ARG A 212 -39.27 21.44 -36.87
C ARG A 212 -39.27 21.95 -35.43
N GLN A 213 -39.42 23.25 -35.27
CA GLN A 213 -39.97 24.02 -34.13
C GLN A 213 -41.30 23.41 -33.65
N VAL A 214 -41.28 22.82 -32.31
CA VAL A 214 -42.09 23.23 -31.15
C VAL A 214 -41.98 22.12 -30.08
N PRO A 215 -42.34 22.42 -28.71
CA PRO A 215 -42.33 23.15 -27.43
C PRO A 215 -41.87 22.25 -26.26
N LEU A 216 -40.90 22.88 -25.47
CA LEU A 216 -40.48 22.74 -24.06
C LEU A 216 -41.50 21.96 -23.24
N GLN A 217 -41.15 20.61 -23.23
CA GLN A 217 -41.61 19.84 -22.05
C GLN A 217 -40.52 18.85 -21.62
N GLN A 218 -39.70 19.31 -20.64
CA GLN A 218 -39.24 18.78 -19.33
C GLN A 218 -37.90 18.06 -19.50
N ARG A 219 -36.88 18.86 -19.47
CA ARG A 219 -35.57 18.71 -18.82
C ARG A 219 -35.50 17.43 -17.97
N ARG A 220 -34.85 16.36 -18.54
CA ARG A 220 -33.75 15.75 -17.72
C ARG A 220 -32.50 15.59 -18.57
N ALA A 221 -31.94 16.77 -18.94
CA ALA A 221 -30.51 16.87 -19.32
C ALA A 221 -29.63 16.02 -18.39
N SER A 222 -29.46 14.71 -18.74
CA SER A 222 -28.14 14.05 -18.80
C SER A 222 -27.00 15.08 -18.84
N ALA A 223 -26.80 15.76 -17.71
CA ALA A 223 -25.61 16.65 -17.62
C ALA A 223 -24.33 15.85 -17.85
N GLU A 224 -23.85 15.59 -19.10
CA GLU A 224 -22.50 15.89 -19.62
C GLU A 224 -21.43 15.71 -18.54
N PHE A 225 -21.09 14.49 -18.16
CA PHE A 225 -19.92 14.06 -17.37
C PHE A 225 -18.65 14.79 -17.84
N THR A 226 -18.39 15.97 -17.33
CA THR A 226 -17.11 16.69 -17.22
C THR A 226 -16.33 16.15 -16.00
N PRO A 227 -15.28 15.20 -16.18
CA PRO A 227 -14.57 14.79 -14.95
C PRO A 227 -14.29 15.99 -14.03
N GLU A 228 -15.11 16.11 -13.04
CA GLU A 228 -15.03 17.08 -11.93
C GLU A 228 -13.72 16.91 -11.15
N PRO A 229 -12.90 17.86 -10.96
CA PRO A 229 -11.51 17.89 -10.47
C PRO A 229 -11.38 17.24 -9.08
N VAL A 230 -11.17 15.89 -8.84
CA VAL A 230 -10.46 15.33 -7.66
C VAL A 230 -9.28 16.24 -7.27
N LEU A 231 -9.52 17.12 -6.33
CA LEU A 231 -8.33 17.91 -5.97
C LEU A 231 -7.04 17.19 -6.40
N ASP A 232 -6.35 17.67 -7.31
CA ASP A 232 -4.99 17.24 -7.70
C ASP A 232 -4.12 16.97 -6.47
N GLU A 233 -4.01 15.69 -6.05
CA GLU A 233 -3.02 15.35 -5.00
C GLU A 233 -1.95 16.43 -4.86
N ALA A 234 -1.59 17.04 -5.91
CA ALA A 234 -0.56 18.09 -5.85
C ALA A 234 -1.08 19.33 -5.10
N ILE A 235 -2.36 19.62 -5.34
CA ILE A 235 -2.94 20.80 -4.66
C ILE A 235 -3.16 20.48 -3.17
N TYR A 236 -3.59 19.28 -2.92
CA TYR A 236 -3.77 18.85 -1.51
C TYR A 236 -2.43 18.90 -0.77
N GLN A 237 -1.43 18.30 -1.37
CA GLN A 237 -0.11 18.31 -0.70
C GLN A 237 0.43 19.75 -0.60
N ASP A 238 0.14 20.54 -1.62
CA ASP A 238 0.58 21.96 -1.57
C ASP A 238 -0.09 22.70 -0.41
N ILE A 239 -1.38 22.35 -0.20
CA ILE A 239 -2.09 23.02 0.92
C ILE A 239 -1.47 22.55 2.24
N LEU A 240 -1.22 21.24 2.34
CA LEU A 240 -0.66 20.75 3.60
C LEU A 240 0.73 21.35 3.85
N ASP A 241 1.45 21.55 2.74
CA ASP A 241 2.79 22.17 2.91
C ASP A 241 2.66 23.60 3.44
N VAL A 242 1.69 24.27 2.94
CA VAL A 242 1.51 25.66 3.42
C VAL A 242 1.08 25.65 4.90
N VAL A 243 0.21 24.70 5.23
CA VAL A 243 -0.25 24.65 6.64
C VAL A 243 0.92 24.30 7.55
N GLU A 244 1.74 23.36 7.11
CA GLU A 244 2.88 22.95 7.96
C GLU A 244 3.88 24.11 8.10
N ASN A 245 4.08 24.82 6.97
CA ASN A 245 5.01 25.97 7.08
C ASN A 245 4.43 27.07 7.98
N TRP A 246 3.17 27.24 7.76
CA TRP A 246 2.51 28.21 8.66
C TRP A 246 2.62 27.78 10.12
N ALA A 247 2.40 26.46 10.43
CA ALA A 247 2.49 25.97 11.82
C ALA A 247 3.92 26.18 12.36
N ARG A 248 4.90 25.96 11.58
CA ARG A 248 6.30 26.16 12.03
C ARG A 248 6.57 27.63 12.32
N SER A 249 6.10 28.38 11.38
CA SER A 249 6.34 29.82 11.59
C SER A 249 5.66 30.31 12.88
N LEU A 250 4.48 29.79 13.08
CA LEU A 250 3.76 30.21 14.29
C LEU A 250 4.48 29.70 15.55
N GLU A 251 5.07 28.51 15.48
CA GLU A 251 5.81 27.99 16.64
C GLU A 251 7.03 28.86 16.95
N ARG A 252 7.57 29.57 15.98
CA ARG A 252 8.79 30.39 16.18
C ARG A 252 8.42 31.81 16.59
N THR A 253 7.25 32.20 16.17
CA THR A 253 7.00 33.66 16.30
C THR A 253 5.87 33.90 17.31
N CYS A 254 5.55 32.72 17.94
CA CYS A 254 4.34 32.82 18.80
C CYS A 254 4.64 33.74 19.99
N THR A 255 3.93 34.94 20.08
CA THR A 255 4.00 35.89 21.20
C THR A 255 2.77 35.71 22.11
N PRO A 256 2.89 36.27 23.39
CA PRO A 256 1.78 36.13 24.37
C PRO A 256 0.44 36.55 23.78
N PRO A 257 0.33 37.52 22.95
CA PRO A 257 -0.99 37.87 22.37
C PRO A 257 -1.46 36.81 21.38
N ILE A 258 -0.58 36.21 20.60
CA ILE A 258 -0.98 35.16 19.64
C ILE A 258 -1.35 33.87 20.42
N ARG A 259 -0.83 33.68 21.56
CA ARG A 259 -1.14 32.48 22.35
C ARG A 259 -2.53 32.59 22.99
N ALA A 260 -2.90 33.80 23.22
CA ALA A 260 -4.20 34.02 23.90
C ALA A 260 -5.37 33.88 22.91
N LEU A 261 -4.94 33.69 21.62
CA LEU A 261 -6.04 33.63 20.62
C LEU A 261 -6.81 32.30 20.76
N GLY A 262 -8.05 32.38 20.65
CA GLY A 262 -8.94 31.19 20.68
C GLY A 262 -9.00 30.51 19.30
N GLU A 263 -9.54 29.37 19.27
CA GLU A 263 -9.61 28.51 18.07
C GLU A 263 -10.07 29.31 16.85
N GLU A 264 -11.09 30.17 16.96
CA GLU A 264 -11.67 30.88 15.78
C GLU A 264 -10.66 31.89 15.22
N ALA A 265 -10.05 32.55 16.16
CA ALA A 265 -9.06 33.57 15.70
C ALA A 265 -7.86 32.89 15.02
N LEU A 266 -7.36 31.81 15.56
CA LEU A 266 -6.24 31.05 14.93
C LEU A 266 -6.66 30.48 13.58
N ARG A 267 -7.82 30.06 13.59
CA ARG A 267 -8.35 29.57 12.29
C ARG A 267 -8.35 30.70 11.26
N ASP A 268 -8.88 31.89 11.61
CA ASP A 268 -8.95 33.03 10.67
C ASP A 268 -7.54 33.42 10.20
N LEU A 269 -6.60 33.30 11.10
CA LEU A 269 -5.22 33.60 10.67
C LEU A 269 -4.74 32.61 9.60
N LEU A 270 -4.95 31.34 9.89
CA LEU A 270 -4.57 30.32 8.88
C LEU A 270 -5.32 30.54 7.57
N LEU A 271 -6.61 30.85 7.72
CA LEU A 271 -7.39 31.07 6.48
C LEU A 271 -6.82 32.26 5.70
N GLY A 272 -6.50 33.37 6.39
CA GLY A 272 -5.87 34.53 5.72
C GLY A 272 -4.57 34.13 5.01
N THR A 273 -3.77 33.36 5.66
CA THR A 273 -2.50 32.88 5.07
C THR A 273 -2.77 32.05 3.79
N LEU A 274 -3.73 31.21 3.94
CA LEU A 274 -4.01 30.34 2.77
C LEU A 274 -4.57 31.17 1.61
N ASN A 275 -5.43 32.14 1.94
CA ASN A 275 -5.99 32.99 0.86
C ASN A 275 -4.91 33.89 0.26
N GLY A 276 -3.95 34.39 1.11
CA GLY A 276 -2.81 35.18 0.59
C GLY A 276 -1.93 34.37 -0.34
N TYR A 277 -1.66 33.16 0.07
CA TYR A 277 -0.79 32.28 -0.73
C TYR A 277 -1.42 31.96 -2.08
N TRP A 278 -2.76 32.00 -2.21
CA TRP A 278 -3.38 31.47 -3.46
C TRP A 278 -4.05 32.62 -4.22
N GLN A 279 -4.37 33.81 -3.76
CA GLN A 279 -4.80 35.02 -4.50
C GLN A 279 -3.73 35.42 -5.52
N GLY A 280 -2.44 34.94 -5.55
CA GLY A 280 -1.40 35.20 -6.56
C GLY A 280 -1.46 34.18 -7.71
N ALA A 281 -2.33 33.09 -7.70
CA ALA A 281 -2.34 31.94 -8.64
C ALA A 281 -3.74 31.75 -9.21
N ALA A 282 -4.86 32.74 -9.28
CA ALA A 282 -6.13 32.60 -10.04
C ALA A 282 -7.32 32.83 -9.10
N GLY A 283 -8.03 34.02 -9.01
CA GLY A 283 -9.39 34.59 -9.11
C GLY A 283 -10.28 34.14 -7.94
N GLY A 284 -10.35 34.98 -6.88
CA GLY A 284 -11.49 35.21 -5.97
C GLY A 284 -11.51 34.18 -4.83
N GLU A 285 -11.75 34.59 -3.50
CA GLU A 285 -11.79 33.97 -2.15
C GLU A 285 -11.96 32.45 -2.24
N VAL A 286 -10.99 31.57 -2.50
CA VAL A 286 -10.90 30.10 -2.71
C VAL A 286 -11.08 29.39 -1.37
N PHE A 287 -10.96 30.16 -0.18
CA PHE A 287 -11.15 29.48 1.11
C PHE A 287 -12.24 30.21 1.90
N ASN A 288 -13.43 29.54 2.08
CA ASN A 288 -14.51 30.18 2.87
C ASN A 288 -14.72 29.42 4.18
N GLY A 289 -14.81 30.21 5.27
CA GLY A 289 -15.29 29.63 6.55
C GLY A 289 -16.81 29.49 6.58
N GLU A 290 -17.49 28.42 6.03
CA GLU A 290 -18.98 28.38 6.07
C GLU A 290 -19.43 27.32 7.09
N GLY A 291 -20.20 27.76 8.17
CA GLY A 291 -20.87 26.81 9.10
C GLY A 291 -19.85 26.01 9.92
N LYS A 292 -20.21 25.04 10.95
CA LYS A 292 -19.52 24.16 11.93
C LYS A 292 -18.26 23.52 11.33
N THR A 293 -17.80 23.63 9.94
CA THR A 293 -16.52 23.14 9.37
C THR A 293 -15.59 24.32 9.11
N ASP A 294 -14.29 24.25 9.61
CA ASP A 294 -13.39 25.39 9.91
C ASP A 294 -12.54 25.76 8.69
N ILE A 295 -12.40 25.05 7.43
CA ILE A 295 -11.74 25.48 6.18
C ILE A 295 -12.21 24.57 5.04
N LEU A 296 -12.93 25.24 4.06
CA LEU A 296 -13.46 24.47 2.92
C LEU A 296 -12.93 25.08 1.61
N ILE A 297 -12.32 24.17 0.90
CA ILE A 297 -11.89 24.64 -0.44
C ILE A 297 -12.87 24.14 -1.50
N ARG A 298 -13.30 25.30 -2.35
CA ARG A 298 -14.25 24.91 -3.42
C ARG A 298 -13.61 25.13 -4.79
N GLU A 299 -13.58 24.13 -5.56
CA GLU A 299 -13.19 24.31 -6.98
C GLU A 299 -14.41 24.12 -7.89
N ASP A 300 -14.87 25.31 -8.66
CA ASP A 300 -16.00 25.27 -9.62
C ASP A 300 -17.31 24.94 -8.90
N GLY A 301 -17.57 25.46 -7.58
CA GLY A 301 -18.90 25.28 -6.95
C GLY A 301 -18.99 23.96 -6.16
N ARG A 302 -17.72 23.12 -6.02
CA ARG A 302 -17.77 21.83 -5.30
C ARG A 302 -16.65 21.80 -4.24
N ASN A 303 -16.94 20.97 -2.99
CA ASN A 303 -15.99 20.94 -1.86
C ASN A 303 -14.77 20.07 -2.19
N ALA A 304 -13.65 20.64 -2.40
CA ALA A 304 -12.40 19.98 -2.88
C ALA A 304 -11.46 19.71 -1.70
N PHE A 305 -11.64 20.26 -0.50
CA PHE A 305 -10.77 20.06 0.67
C PHE A 305 -11.49 20.59 1.91
N ILE A 306 -11.33 19.65 2.93
CA ILE A 306 -12.00 20.09 4.17
C ILE A 306 -11.01 19.95 5.33
N ALA A 307 -10.94 20.97 6.07
CA ALA A 307 -10.06 20.90 7.27
C ALA A 307 -10.82 21.40 8.49
N GLU A 308 -10.45 20.71 9.62
CA GLU A 308 -11.04 21.12 10.91
C GLU A 308 -9.90 21.54 11.86
N CYS A 309 -10.21 22.79 12.47
CA CYS A 309 -9.21 23.27 13.45
C CYS A 309 -9.77 23.11 14.87
N LYS A 310 -8.82 22.73 15.70
CA LYS A 310 -9.27 22.55 17.10
C LYS A 310 -8.10 22.86 18.06
N VAL A 311 -8.52 23.62 19.18
CA VAL A 311 -7.51 23.74 20.26
C VAL A 311 -7.59 22.50 21.16
N TRP A 312 -6.40 21.96 21.45
CA TRP A 312 -6.42 20.70 22.21
C TRP A 312 -7.10 20.93 23.57
N GLY A 313 -8.02 20.10 23.97
CA GLY A 313 -8.71 20.20 25.28
C GLY A 313 -8.95 18.80 25.86
N GLY A 314 -8.19 17.72 25.22
CA GLY A 314 -8.35 16.33 25.69
C GLY A 314 -8.72 15.40 24.53
N ALA A 315 -8.60 14.05 24.76
CA ALA A 315 -8.84 13.01 23.73
C ALA A 315 -10.30 13.00 23.27
N SER A 316 -11.20 13.30 24.23
CA SER A 316 -12.63 13.27 23.86
C SER A 316 -12.96 14.38 22.84
N ARG A 317 -12.34 15.49 23.04
CA ARG A 317 -12.61 16.61 22.09
C ARG A 317 -11.96 16.33 20.73
N ALA A 318 -10.81 15.69 20.72
CA ALA A 318 -10.17 15.29 19.45
C ALA A 318 -11.04 14.26 18.69
N THR A 319 -11.53 13.31 19.44
CA THR A 319 -12.39 12.30 18.79
C THR A 319 -13.67 12.96 18.23
N ALA A 320 -14.20 13.94 18.99
CA ALA A 320 -15.41 14.65 18.50
C ALA A 320 -15.10 15.43 17.21
N ALA A 321 -13.94 15.98 17.19
CA ALA A 321 -13.54 16.72 15.97
C ALA A 321 -13.39 15.77 14.77
N LEU A 322 -12.85 14.61 15.02
CA LEU A 322 -12.74 13.61 13.94
C LEU A 322 -14.13 13.17 13.45
N ASP A 323 -15.05 13.04 14.47
CA ASP A 323 -16.41 12.65 14.05
C ASP A 323 -17.05 13.75 13.18
N GLN A 324 -16.77 14.93 13.69
CA GLN A 324 -17.34 16.05 12.91
C GLN A 324 -16.74 16.09 11.49
N LEU A 325 -15.51 15.97 11.38
CA LEU A 325 -14.85 16.02 10.07
C LEU A 325 -15.35 14.89 9.16
N LEU A 326 -15.53 13.74 9.73
CA LEU A 326 -15.90 12.59 8.88
C LEU A 326 -17.38 12.68 8.50
N SER A 327 -18.22 13.43 9.31
CA SER A 327 -19.66 13.54 9.01
C SER A 327 -19.91 14.52 7.86
N TYR A 328 -18.92 15.45 7.63
CA TYR A 328 -19.13 16.53 6.65
C TYR A 328 -18.66 16.09 5.25
N LEU A 329 -18.07 14.94 5.25
CA LEU A 329 -17.49 14.63 3.92
C LEU A 329 -18.56 14.01 3.02
N VAL A 330 -19.15 14.93 2.04
CA VAL A 330 -20.16 14.47 1.05
C VAL A 330 -19.54 13.36 0.18
N TRP A 331 -20.38 12.44 -0.32
CA TRP A 331 -20.19 11.20 -1.10
C TRP A 331 -18.98 11.31 -2.04
N ARG A 332 -18.19 12.58 -2.13
CA ARG A 332 -17.13 12.59 -3.16
C ARG A 332 -15.82 13.11 -2.56
N ASP A 333 -15.75 13.52 -1.11
CA ASP A 333 -14.55 14.11 -0.50
C ASP A 333 -13.69 13.00 0.13
N THR A 334 -12.42 12.84 -0.44
CA THR A 334 -11.59 11.70 0.03
C THR A 334 -10.36 12.22 0.78
N LYS A 335 -10.35 13.71 0.95
CA LYS A 335 -9.15 14.19 1.67
C LYS A 335 -9.54 15.26 2.68
N ALA A 336 -8.87 15.13 3.87
CA ALA A 336 -9.23 16.07 4.96
C ALA A 336 -8.02 16.28 5.86
N ALA A 337 -8.13 17.40 6.55
CA ALA A 337 -7.04 17.66 7.53
C ALA A 337 -7.64 18.09 8.88
N LEU A 338 -6.99 17.47 9.89
CA LEU A 338 -7.29 17.94 11.25
C LEU A 338 -6.07 18.70 11.80
N ILE A 339 -6.36 20.00 12.08
CA ILE A 339 -5.28 20.86 12.61
C ILE A 339 -5.57 21.13 14.09
N VAL A 340 -4.55 20.70 14.92
CA VAL A 340 -4.83 20.80 16.37
C VAL A 340 -3.79 21.74 16.98
N PHE A 341 -4.39 22.81 17.69
CA PHE A 341 -3.50 23.78 18.34
C PHE A 341 -3.22 23.34 19.78
N ILE A 342 -1.89 23.33 20.13
CA ILE A 342 -1.48 22.83 21.45
C ILE A 342 -0.85 24.01 22.22
N LYS A 343 -1.53 24.37 23.29
CA LYS A 343 -1.05 25.54 24.06
C LYS A 343 -0.42 25.07 25.37
N ASN A 344 -0.17 23.79 25.62
CA ASN A 344 0.27 23.25 26.93
C ASN A 344 1.79 23.10 26.94
N ALA A 345 2.32 22.93 28.26
CA ALA A 345 3.77 22.98 28.55
C ALA A 345 4.46 21.68 28.12
N LYS A 346 3.65 20.54 27.84
CA LYS A 346 4.33 19.30 27.39
C LYS A 346 3.73 18.83 26.05
N PRO A 347 4.09 19.37 24.97
CA PRO A 347 3.51 19.17 23.63
C PRO A 347 3.77 17.75 23.10
N SER A 348 4.86 17.15 23.48
CA SER A 348 5.14 15.79 22.95
C SER A 348 4.14 14.78 23.50
N ASP A 349 3.81 14.91 24.80
CA ASP A 349 2.81 13.98 25.38
C ASP A 349 1.43 14.19 24.75
N ILE A 350 1.16 15.44 24.52
CA ILE A 350 -0.18 15.75 23.95
C ILE A 350 -0.26 15.24 22.50
N ILE A 351 0.82 15.41 21.81
CA ILE A 351 0.82 14.93 20.42
C ILE A 351 0.64 13.41 20.42
N GLY A 352 1.36 12.69 21.38
CA GLY A 352 1.13 11.23 21.49
C GLY A 352 -0.34 10.89 21.75
N ARG A 353 -0.92 11.63 22.65
CA ARG A 353 -2.35 11.36 22.98
C ARG A 353 -3.26 11.68 21.79
N LEU A 354 -2.94 12.68 21.10
CA LEU A 354 -3.73 13.02 19.88
C LEU A 354 -3.66 11.88 18.86
N HIS A 355 -2.44 11.38 18.66
CA HIS A 355 -2.33 10.29 17.66
C HIS A 355 -3.00 9.02 18.18
N GLN A 356 -2.88 8.82 19.47
CA GLN A 356 -3.59 7.67 20.04
C GLN A 356 -5.11 7.79 19.82
N ALA A 357 -5.63 8.96 20.04
CA ALA A 357 -7.07 9.18 19.80
C ALA A 357 -7.44 8.90 18.34
N ALA A 358 -6.61 9.30 17.43
CA ALA A 358 -6.91 9.02 16.01
C ALA A 358 -6.86 7.52 15.72
N ARG A 359 -5.93 6.76 16.35
CA ARG A 359 -5.78 5.30 16.07
C ARG A 359 -6.93 4.52 16.71
N GLU A 360 -7.44 5.08 17.79
CA GLU A 360 -8.47 4.31 18.51
C GLU A 360 -9.87 4.66 17.98
N HIS A 361 -9.86 5.58 17.06
CA HIS A 361 -11.19 5.88 16.48
C HIS A 361 -11.76 4.68 15.73
N PRO A 362 -13.08 4.40 15.84
CA PRO A 362 -13.71 3.18 15.30
C PRO A 362 -13.61 3.12 13.77
N ARG A 363 -13.39 4.23 13.18
CA ARG A 363 -13.38 4.20 11.70
C ARG A 363 -11.95 4.29 11.17
N HIS A 364 -11.06 4.03 12.01
CA HIS A 364 -9.65 4.08 11.59
C HIS A 364 -9.29 2.77 10.88
N LEU A 365 -8.60 2.95 9.74
CA LEU A 365 -8.28 1.73 8.94
C LEU A 365 -6.76 1.55 8.87
N LEU A 366 -6.11 2.70 8.77
CA LEU A 366 -4.66 2.53 8.55
C LEU A 366 -3.93 3.77 9.08
N THR A 367 -2.66 3.53 9.60
CA THR A 367 -1.72 4.63 9.92
C THR A 367 -0.56 4.63 8.92
N VAL A 368 -0.34 5.84 8.30
CA VAL A 368 0.73 5.98 7.29
C VAL A 368 2.01 6.40 8.01
N ASP A 369 3.13 5.61 7.73
CA ASP A 369 4.41 5.96 8.39
C ASP A 369 4.79 7.42 8.12
N ALA A 370 4.90 8.19 9.24
CA ALA A 370 5.29 9.62 9.07
C ALA A 370 6.79 9.78 9.37
N ALA A 371 7.48 10.50 8.44
CA ALA A 371 8.91 10.83 8.67
C ALA A 371 9.09 11.59 9.99
N ASP A 372 8.01 12.37 10.39
CA ASP A 372 8.05 13.09 11.69
C ASP A 372 6.61 13.26 12.22
N ALA A 373 6.30 12.40 13.12
CA ALA A 373 4.90 12.34 13.61
C ALA A 373 4.60 13.55 14.51
N GLU A 374 5.62 14.26 14.90
CA GLU A 374 5.40 15.50 15.68
C GLU A 374 4.96 16.65 14.78
N ARG A 375 5.15 16.41 13.49
CA ARG A 375 4.78 17.48 12.53
C ARG A 375 3.48 17.12 11.79
N ARG A 376 3.46 15.96 11.45
CA ARG A 376 2.28 15.50 10.70
C ARG A 376 2.27 13.98 10.64
N ALA A 377 1.08 13.50 10.84
CA ALA A 377 0.84 12.06 10.58
C ALA A 377 -0.43 11.88 9.74
N ASP A 378 -0.28 10.89 8.93
CA ASP A 378 -1.43 10.68 8.03
C ASP A 378 -2.16 9.38 8.40
N TYR A 379 -3.50 9.50 8.35
CA TYR A 379 -4.35 8.33 8.68
C TYR A 379 -5.39 8.11 7.58
N VAL A 380 -5.87 6.79 7.63
CA VAL A 380 -6.98 6.50 6.69
C VAL A 380 -8.18 6.02 7.51
N PHE A 381 -9.30 6.77 7.20
CA PHE A 381 -10.54 6.38 7.90
C PHE A 381 -11.59 5.92 6.89
N SER A 382 -12.48 5.04 7.44
CA SER A 382 -13.60 4.64 6.57
C SER A 382 -14.73 5.67 6.68
N ALA A 383 -15.33 6.00 5.49
CA ALA A 383 -16.52 6.89 5.53
C ALA A 383 -17.75 6.17 6.06
N ASP A 384 -18.93 6.94 6.23
CA ASP A 384 -20.17 6.37 6.82
C ASP A 384 -20.75 5.29 5.92
N ASP A 385 -20.51 5.35 4.65
CA ASP A 385 -21.14 4.35 3.74
C ASP A 385 -20.26 3.11 3.59
N GLY A 386 -19.02 2.99 4.36
CA GLY A 386 -18.22 1.76 4.52
C GLY A 386 -17.42 1.44 3.25
N ASP A 387 -17.61 2.09 2.17
CA ASP A 387 -16.94 1.72 0.90
C ASP A 387 -15.89 2.76 0.53
N ARG A 388 -15.87 3.82 1.43
CA ARG A 388 -14.98 4.90 1.00
C ARG A 388 -13.91 5.12 2.09
N ARG A 389 -12.73 5.47 1.40
CA ARG A 389 -11.62 5.72 2.36
C ARG A 389 -11.27 7.20 2.38
N ILE A 390 -11.11 7.74 3.62
CA ILE A 390 -10.83 9.18 3.79
C ILE A 390 -9.39 9.32 4.31
N GLU A 391 -8.66 10.17 3.47
CA GLU A 391 -7.29 10.46 3.93
C GLU A 391 -7.31 11.71 4.82
N LEU A 392 -6.71 11.38 5.94
CA LEU A 392 -6.77 12.50 6.92
C LEU A 392 -5.34 12.80 7.40
N ALA A 393 -5.01 14.12 7.16
CA ALA A 393 -3.75 14.59 7.75
C ALA A 393 -4.00 15.25 9.12
N VAL A 394 -3.24 14.71 10.07
CA VAL A 394 -3.34 15.33 11.40
C VAL A 394 -2.07 16.16 11.65
N ILE A 395 -2.30 17.48 11.92
CA ILE A 395 -1.16 18.39 12.02
C ILE A 395 -1.24 19.10 13.38
N PRO A 396 -0.26 18.72 14.24
CA PRO A 396 -0.19 19.44 15.53
C PRO A 396 0.54 20.78 15.39
N VAL A 397 -0.10 21.84 15.97
CA VAL A 397 0.53 23.18 15.96
C VAL A 397 0.80 23.58 17.43
N VAL A 398 2.11 23.64 17.69
CA VAL A 398 2.48 23.93 19.10
C VAL A 398 2.70 25.44 19.28
N LEU A 399 1.93 26.00 20.23
CA LEU A 399 2.07 27.44 20.51
C LEU A 399 2.85 27.62 21.82
N ARG A 400 4.27 27.36 21.80
CA ARG A 400 5.10 27.37 23.03
C ARG A 400 5.26 28.79 23.55
N GLY A 401 5.19 28.91 24.92
CA GLY A 401 5.62 30.13 25.63
C GLY A 401 7.12 30.16 25.87
N ASP A 402 7.80 31.35 25.65
CA ASP A 402 9.23 31.47 25.97
C ASP A 402 9.60 30.60 27.19
N ALA A 403 10.41 29.49 26.93
CA ALA A 403 11.13 28.80 28.02
C ALA A 403 11.68 29.81 29.05
N ALA A 404 10.84 30.33 29.97
CA ALA A 404 11.65 30.94 31.06
C ALA A 404 12.95 30.13 31.29
#